data_AF-A0A379KP16-F1
#
_entry.id   AF-A0A379KP16-F1
#
_cell.length_a   1.000
_cell.length_b   1.000
_cell.length_c   1.000
_cell.angle_alpha   90.00
_cell.angle_beta   90.00
_cell.angle_gamma   90.00
#
_symmetry.space_group_name_H-M   'P 1'
#
loop_
_entity.id
_entity.type
_entity.pdbx_description
1 polymer ?
#
loop_
_entity_poly.entity_id
_entity_poly.type
_entity_poly.pdbx_seq_one_letter_code
_entity_poly.pdbx_strand_id
1 'polypeptide(L)'
;MRDEHGKRLKPALQAKALQAGWLKALDTLPDGQKPVRVFYDTTNNAEAEIALTNALHSLNSDGQGLNVGNVDEGYDIGRRLGNTGVSSALVEINLATIASYHDGGASAVVYAGSDGSLTVQMISPPDEARKAKNQRNRGADPFKYGLPSVGRPKP
;
A
#
# COMPACT_ATOMS: atom_id res chain seq x y z
N MET A 1 8.32 13.99 -9.27
CA MET A 1 9.70 13.44 -9.15
C MET A 1 10.72 14.12 -10.08
N ARG A 2 10.26 14.97 -11.01
CA ARG A 2 11.07 15.81 -11.90
C ARG A 2 10.75 17.28 -11.62
N ASP A 3 11.64 18.19 -12.02
CA ASP A 3 11.39 19.63 -12.00
C ASP A 3 10.59 20.09 -13.24
N GLU A 4 10.34 21.39 -13.33
CA GLU A 4 9.60 22.03 -14.42
C GLU A 4 10.26 21.85 -15.81
N HIS A 5 11.54 21.50 -15.85
CA HIS A 5 12.30 21.22 -17.07
C HIS A 5 12.41 19.72 -17.36
N GLY A 6 11.68 18.87 -16.63
CA GLY A 6 11.70 17.42 -16.79
C GLY A 6 12.95 16.74 -16.23
N LYS A 7 13.86 17.48 -15.59
CA LYS A 7 15.06 16.91 -14.98
C LYS A 7 14.71 16.27 -13.64
N ARG A 8 15.32 15.11 -13.36
CA ARG A 8 15.08 14.40 -12.10
C ARG A 8 15.49 15.24 -10.90
N LEU A 9 14.62 15.30 -9.89
CA LEU A 9 14.90 16.01 -8.65
C LEU A 9 16.06 15.36 -7.90
N LYS A 10 16.81 16.14 -7.11
CA LYS A 10 17.80 15.59 -6.16
C LYS A 10 17.09 14.74 -5.09
N PRO A 11 17.76 13.73 -4.48
CA PRO A 11 17.12 12.82 -3.51
C PRO A 11 16.33 13.50 -2.38
N ALA A 12 16.88 14.57 -1.79
CA ALA A 12 16.19 15.33 -0.74
C ALA A 12 14.89 16.00 -1.24
N LEU A 13 14.86 16.46 -2.49
CA LEU A 13 13.67 17.05 -3.10
C LEU A 13 12.67 15.97 -3.55
N GLN A 14 13.15 14.79 -3.94
CA GLN A 14 12.30 13.62 -4.18
C GLN A 14 11.56 13.20 -2.90
N ALA A 15 12.26 13.09 -1.78
CA ALA A 15 11.66 12.78 -0.48
C ALA A 15 10.62 13.83 -0.06
N LYS A 16 10.92 15.13 -0.20
CA LYS A 16 9.95 16.21 0.07
C LYS A 16 8.72 16.16 -0.85
N ALA A 17 8.91 15.87 -2.14
CA ALA A 17 7.80 15.73 -3.07
C ALA A 17 6.89 14.54 -2.70
N LEU A 18 7.49 13.41 -2.33
CA LEU A 18 6.76 12.24 -1.87
C LEU A 18 6.07 12.48 -0.53
N GLN A 19 6.71 13.18 0.40
CA GLN A 19 6.09 13.62 1.66
C GLN A 19 4.83 14.46 1.39
N ALA A 20 4.90 15.43 0.48
CA ALA A 20 3.74 16.24 0.10
C ALA A 20 2.64 15.39 -0.56
N GLY A 21 3.02 14.44 -1.43
CA GLY A 21 2.08 13.49 -2.03
C GLY A 21 1.41 12.58 -1.00
N TRP A 22 2.18 12.11 -0.01
CA TRP A 22 1.69 11.30 1.09
C TRP A 22 0.67 12.04 1.94
N LEU A 23 0.97 13.28 2.34
CA LEU A 23 0.03 14.11 3.12
C LEU A 23 -1.27 14.36 2.35
N LYS A 24 -1.19 14.69 1.06
CA LYS A 24 -2.39 14.84 0.21
C LYS A 24 -3.20 13.54 0.10
N ALA A 25 -2.54 12.39 0.08
CA ALA A 25 -3.21 11.10 0.06
C ALA A 25 -3.87 10.79 1.42
N LEU A 26 -3.26 11.20 2.54
CA LEU A 26 -3.90 11.07 3.86
C LEU A 26 -5.21 11.86 3.94
N ASP A 27 -5.26 13.04 3.31
CA ASP A 27 -6.47 13.87 3.28
C ASP A 27 -7.64 13.22 2.52
N THR A 28 -7.41 12.10 1.78
CA THR A 28 -8.49 11.35 1.13
C THR A 28 -9.11 10.28 2.02
N LEU A 29 -8.53 10.02 3.20
CA LEU A 29 -9.08 9.09 4.17
C LEU A 29 -10.19 9.75 5.00
N PRO A 30 -11.18 8.98 5.50
CA PRO A 30 -12.13 9.49 6.49
C PRO A 30 -11.41 10.00 7.75
N ASP A 31 -12.00 11.01 8.40
CA ASP A 31 -11.44 11.62 9.61
C ASP A 31 -11.03 10.59 10.66
N GLY A 32 -9.81 10.74 11.18
CA GLY A 32 -9.25 9.85 12.20
C GLY A 32 -8.69 8.52 11.66
N GLN A 33 -8.86 8.20 10.38
CA GLN A 33 -8.17 7.05 9.78
C GLN A 33 -6.75 7.42 9.36
N LYS A 34 -5.82 6.49 9.61
CA LYS A 34 -4.44 6.55 9.16
C LYS A 34 -4.07 5.19 8.55
N PRO A 35 -3.15 5.16 7.57
CA PRO A 35 -2.64 3.90 7.08
C PRO A 35 -1.81 3.23 8.18
N VAL A 36 -2.05 1.94 8.41
CA VAL A 36 -1.31 1.12 9.38
C VAL A 36 -0.25 0.24 8.71
N ARG A 37 -0.19 0.30 7.37
CA ARG A 37 0.75 -0.44 6.53
C ARG A 37 0.92 0.22 5.17
N VAL A 38 2.03 -0.05 4.50
CA VAL A 38 2.36 0.41 3.15
C VAL A 38 2.87 -0.74 2.28
N PHE A 39 2.30 -0.88 1.08
CA PHE A 39 2.73 -1.80 0.04
C PHE A 39 3.47 -1.03 -1.06
N TYR A 40 4.60 -1.55 -1.50
CA TYR A 40 5.45 -0.90 -2.49
C TYR A 40 6.33 -1.93 -3.22
N ASP A 41 6.81 -1.57 -4.39
CA ASP A 41 7.68 -2.43 -5.21
C ASP A 41 9.04 -1.75 -5.44
N THR A 42 10.11 -2.40 -4.96
CA THR A 42 11.49 -1.94 -5.15
C THR A 42 12.15 -2.52 -6.39
N THR A 43 11.47 -3.42 -7.10
CA THR A 43 11.97 -4.06 -8.32
C THR A 43 12.42 -2.99 -9.31
N ASN A 44 13.73 -2.96 -9.58
CA ASN A 44 14.38 -1.99 -10.46
C ASN A 44 14.16 -0.51 -10.07
N ASN A 45 13.84 -0.24 -8.80
CA ASN A 45 13.50 1.11 -8.34
C ASN A 45 14.00 1.45 -6.93
N ALA A 46 15.30 1.22 -6.69
CA ALA A 46 15.94 1.55 -5.42
C ALA A 46 15.80 3.04 -5.02
N GLU A 47 15.75 3.95 -5.99
CA GLU A 47 15.56 5.37 -5.70
C GLU A 47 14.17 5.68 -5.10
N ALA A 48 13.12 4.97 -5.53
CA ALA A 48 11.80 5.11 -4.94
C ALA A 48 11.75 4.60 -3.50
N GLU A 49 12.43 3.48 -3.21
CA GLU A 49 12.57 2.94 -1.86
C GLU A 49 13.23 3.97 -0.92
N ILE A 50 14.34 4.56 -1.37
CA ILE A 50 15.06 5.58 -0.61
C ILE A 50 14.17 6.81 -0.38
N ALA A 51 13.46 7.28 -1.42
CA ALA A 51 12.57 8.42 -1.31
C ALA A 51 11.43 8.14 -0.31
N LEU A 52 10.81 6.95 -0.39
CA LEU A 52 9.73 6.52 0.50
C LEU A 52 10.19 6.41 1.94
N THR A 53 11.32 5.74 2.16
CA THR A 53 11.91 5.58 3.50
C THR A 53 12.19 6.94 4.13
N ASN A 54 12.83 7.85 3.40
CA ASN A 54 13.13 9.20 3.90
C ASN A 54 11.88 10.04 4.14
N ALA A 55 10.87 9.95 3.27
CA ALA A 55 9.62 10.68 3.42
C ALA A 55 8.87 10.22 4.67
N LEU A 56 8.71 8.91 4.87
CA LEU A 56 8.00 8.35 6.02
C LEU A 56 8.79 8.56 7.33
N HIS A 57 10.11 8.38 7.29
CA HIS A 57 10.96 8.69 8.44
C HIS A 57 10.83 10.15 8.87
N SER A 58 10.85 11.09 7.92
CA SER A 58 10.69 12.53 8.21
C SER A 58 9.30 12.88 8.74
N LEU A 59 8.26 12.12 8.38
CA LEU A 59 6.90 12.30 8.89
C LEU A 59 6.70 11.66 10.27
N ASN A 60 7.53 10.69 10.62
CA ASN A 60 7.45 9.97 11.89
C ASN A 60 8.13 10.74 13.04
N SER A 61 7.68 11.98 13.29
CA SER A 61 8.24 12.84 14.33
C SER A 61 7.74 12.54 15.75
N ASP A 62 6.57 11.89 15.87
CA ASP A 62 5.91 11.54 17.13
C ASP A 62 6.04 10.05 17.48
N GLY A 63 6.72 9.26 16.65
CA GLY A 63 6.90 7.82 16.82
C GLY A 63 5.70 6.98 16.38
N GLN A 64 4.63 7.58 15.83
CA GLN A 64 3.42 6.89 15.40
C GLN A 64 3.30 6.70 13.88
N GLY A 65 4.28 7.18 13.11
CA GLY A 65 4.33 7.02 11.67
C GLY A 65 4.80 5.62 11.22
N LEU A 66 4.49 5.27 9.98
CA LEU A 66 4.90 4.00 9.38
C LEU A 66 6.42 3.90 9.22
N ASN A 67 6.95 2.73 9.52
CA ASN A 67 8.33 2.33 9.33
C ASN A 67 8.41 1.23 8.26
N VAL A 68 8.99 1.59 7.12
CA VAL A 68 9.20 0.68 5.97
C VAL A 68 10.06 -0.54 6.34
N GLY A 69 10.92 -0.42 7.36
CA GLY A 69 11.74 -1.52 7.86
C GLY A 69 11.04 -2.45 8.85
N ASN A 70 9.84 -2.10 9.33
CA ASN A 70 9.04 -2.99 10.18
C ASN A 70 8.26 -3.97 9.29
N VAL A 71 8.36 -5.27 9.58
CA VAL A 71 7.78 -6.35 8.78
C VAL A 71 6.24 -6.30 8.70
N ASP A 72 5.62 -5.70 9.72
CA ASP A 72 4.16 -5.56 9.87
C ASP A 72 3.63 -4.26 9.28
N GLU A 73 4.52 -3.32 8.92
CA GLU A 73 4.16 -2.00 8.40
C GLU A 73 4.61 -1.82 6.95
N GLY A 74 5.76 -2.38 6.55
CA GLY A 74 6.37 -2.27 5.23
C GLY A 74 6.33 -3.58 4.42
N TYR A 75 5.64 -3.55 3.29
CA TYR A 75 5.48 -4.70 2.40
C TYR A 75 6.11 -4.44 1.03
N ASP A 76 7.41 -4.69 0.94
CA ASP A 76 8.14 -4.73 -0.33
C ASP A 76 7.74 -5.97 -1.15
N ILE A 77 6.82 -5.80 -2.10
CA ILE A 77 6.36 -6.91 -2.94
C ILE A 77 7.43 -7.35 -3.93
N GLY A 78 8.35 -6.46 -4.33
CA GLY A 78 9.47 -6.82 -5.20
C GLY A 78 10.40 -7.83 -4.55
N ARG A 79 10.67 -7.66 -3.25
CA ARG A 79 11.44 -8.64 -2.47
C ARG A 79 10.66 -9.91 -2.14
N ARG A 80 9.35 -9.80 -1.91
CA ARG A 80 8.51 -10.93 -1.47
C ARG A 80 8.01 -11.82 -2.61
N LEU A 81 7.69 -11.24 -3.77
CA LEU A 81 7.07 -11.92 -4.91
C LEU A 81 7.91 -11.84 -6.19
N GLY A 82 8.90 -10.94 -6.26
CA GLY A 82 9.68 -10.70 -7.45
C GLY A 82 9.02 -9.69 -8.40
N ASN A 83 9.60 -9.58 -9.60
CA ASN A 83 9.14 -8.64 -10.62
C ASN A 83 7.82 -9.08 -11.25
N THR A 84 6.71 -8.43 -10.88
CA THR A 84 5.40 -8.68 -11.51
C THR A 84 5.10 -7.77 -12.70
N GLY A 85 6.10 -6.98 -13.13
CA GLY A 85 6.05 -6.12 -14.31
C GLY A 85 5.06 -4.99 -14.16
N VAL A 86 4.33 -4.70 -15.25
CA VAL A 86 3.29 -3.65 -15.26
C VAL A 86 2.13 -3.92 -14.29
N SER A 87 2.03 -5.15 -13.77
CA SER A 87 0.99 -5.57 -12.84
C SER A 87 1.31 -5.25 -11.38
N SER A 88 2.52 -4.79 -11.03
CA SER A 88 2.92 -4.57 -9.63
C SER A 88 1.94 -3.68 -8.86
N ALA A 89 1.51 -2.55 -9.44
CA ALA A 89 0.53 -1.69 -8.79
C ALA A 89 -0.80 -2.41 -8.50
N LEU A 90 -1.27 -3.28 -9.42
CA LEU A 90 -2.49 -4.06 -9.20
C LEU A 90 -2.31 -5.12 -8.10
N VAL A 91 -1.13 -5.75 -8.03
CA VAL A 91 -0.79 -6.70 -6.98
C VAL A 91 -0.78 -6.01 -5.61
N GLU A 92 -0.13 -4.85 -5.49
CA GLU A 92 -0.11 -4.05 -4.27
C GLU A 92 -1.52 -3.65 -3.83
N ILE A 93 -2.34 -3.11 -4.74
CA ILE A 93 -3.72 -2.71 -4.45
C ILE A 93 -4.56 -3.90 -3.96
N ASN A 94 -4.43 -5.06 -4.60
CA ASN A 94 -5.17 -6.26 -4.19
C ASN A 94 -4.72 -6.75 -2.82
N LEU A 95 -3.42 -6.81 -2.55
CA LEU A 95 -2.89 -7.21 -1.24
C LEU A 95 -3.29 -6.21 -0.14
N ALA A 96 -3.20 -4.91 -0.41
CA ALA A 96 -3.66 -3.85 0.48
C ALA A 96 -5.15 -3.98 0.78
N THR A 97 -5.96 -4.29 -0.23
CA THR A 97 -7.41 -4.50 -0.07
C THR A 97 -7.70 -5.70 0.82
N ILE A 98 -7.00 -6.81 0.63
CA ILE A 98 -7.14 -8.03 1.45
C ILE A 98 -6.72 -7.74 2.90
N ALA A 99 -5.56 -7.12 3.10
CA ALA A 99 -5.04 -6.78 4.43
C ALA A 99 -5.98 -5.82 5.17
N SER A 100 -6.43 -4.74 4.53
CA SER A 100 -7.41 -3.82 5.11
C SER A 100 -8.73 -4.50 5.45
N TYR A 101 -9.20 -5.44 4.62
CA TYR A 101 -10.42 -6.19 4.92
C TYR A 101 -10.29 -7.02 6.20
N HIS A 102 -9.19 -7.79 6.34
CA HIS A 102 -8.98 -8.73 7.44
C HIS A 102 -8.55 -8.05 8.73
N ASP A 103 -7.51 -7.23 8.66
CA ASP A 103 -6.84 -6.70 9.84
C ASP A 103 -7.37 -5.31 10.22
N GLY A 104 -8.28 -4.76 9.42
CA GLY A 104 -8.73 -3.38 9.55
C GLY A 104 -7.62 -2.38 9.24
N GLY A 105 -7.92 -1.10 9.46
CA GLY A 105 -7.04 0.02 9.15
C GLY A 105 -6.90 0.28 7.65
N ALA A 106 -6.62 1.52 7.30
CA ALA A 106 -6.25 1.84 5.92
C ALA A 106 -4.87 1.25 5.59
N SER A 107 -4.64 0.97 4.32
CA SER A 107 -3.33 0.63 3.76
C SER A 107 -2.92 1.71 2.79
N ALA A 108 -1.63 2.02 2.71
CA ALA A 108 -1.08 2.83 1.63
C ALA A 108 -0.48 1.91 0.55
N VAL A 109 -0.53 2.36 -0.69
CA VAL A 109 0.14 1.74 -1.82
C VAL A 109 1.00 2.80 -2.50
N VAL A 110 2.27 2.46 -2.78
CA VAL A 110 3.22 3.38 -3.43
C VAL A 110 3.87 2.68 -4.63
N TYR A 111 3.51 3.13 -5.83
CA TYR A 111 4.06 2.58 -7.08
C TYR A 111 4.63 3.67 -7.97
N ALA A 112 5.55 3.27 -8.84
CA ALA A 112 6.15 4.15 -9.82
C ALA A 112 5.47 4.05 -11.19
N GLY A 113 5.22 5.20 -11.81
CA GLY A 113 4.82 5.29 -13.21
C GLY A 113 6.01 5.05 -14.14
N SER A 114 5.72 4.68 -15.39
CA SER A 114 6.75 4.48 -16.44
C SER A 114 7.55 5.75 -16.76
N ASP A 115 7.04 6.92 -16.41
CA ASP A 115 7.69 8.23 -16.52
C ASP A 115 8.63 8.57 -15.34
N GLY A 116 8.68 7.70 -14.33
CA GLY A 116 9.41 7.89 -13.07
C GLY A 116 8.65 8.75 -12.05
N SER A 117 7.36 9.01 -12.26
CA SER A 117 6.48 9.54 -11.21
C SER A 117 6.29 8.51 -10.09
N LEU A 118 5.95 8.97 -8.89
CA LEU A 118 5.50 8.12 -7.79
C LEU A 118 4.06 8.49 -7.47
N THR A 119 3.22 7.48 -7.33
CA THR A 119 1.83 7.63 -6.88
C THR A 119 1.69 7.06 -5.49
N VAL A 120 0.97 7.77 -4.63
CA VAL A 120 0.54 7.27 -3.32
C VAL A 120 -0.96 7.11 -3.36
N GLN A 121 -1.46 5.92 -3.06
CA GLN A 121 -2.90 5.63 -3.01
C GLN A 121 -3.27 5.06 -1.65
N MET A 122 -4.32 5.62 -1.04
CA MET A 122 -4.89 5.08 0.20
C MET A 122 -5.98 4.07 -0.13
N ILE A 123 -5.93 2.91 0.53
CA ILE A 123 -6.87 1.81 0.41
C ILE A 123 -7.57 1.68 1.77
N SER A 124 -8.85 2.03 1.81
CA SER A 124 -9.66 1.92 3.03
C SER A 124 -10.34 0.56 3.13
N PRO A 125 -10.51 0.01 4.34
CA PRO A 125 -11.33 -1.17 4.53
C PRO A 125 -12.80 -0.85 4.17
N PRO A 126 -13.58 -1.84 3.70
CA PRO A 126 -15.01 -1.66 3.61
C PRO A 126 -15.60 -1.46 5.01
N ASP A 127 -16.69 -0.70 5.08
CA ASP A 127 -17.44 -0.51 6.32
C ASP A 127 -18.09 -1.82 6.83
N GLU A 128 -18.50 -1.81 8.09
CA GLU A 128 -19.11 -2.98 8.75
C GLU A 128 -20.41 -3.42 8.07
N ALA A 129 -21.20 -2.50 7.52
CA ALA A 129 -22.41 -2.83 6.78
C ALA A 129 -22.09 -3.63 5.50
N ARG A 130 -21.03 -3.24 4.78
CA ARG A 130 -20.52 -3.94 3.60
C ARG A 130 -19.92 -5.28 3.98
N LYS A 131 -19.17 -5.38 5.08
CA LYS A 131 -18.66 -6.67 5.59
C LYS A 131 -19.79 -7.61 5.94
N ALA A 132 -20.83 -7.14 6.63
CA ALA A 132 -22.01 -7.95 6.95
C ALA A 132 -22.75 -8.43 5.69
N LYS A 133 -22.86 -7.58 4.65
CA LYS A 133 -23.43 -7.99 3.36
C LYS A 133 -22.57 -9.03 2.65
N ASN A 134 -21.24 -8.88 2.68
CA ASN A 134 -20.33 -9.87 2.14
C ASN A 134 -20.46 -11.20 2.88
N GLN A 135 -20.57 -11.18 4.21
CA GLN A 135 -20.73 -12.39 5.01
C GLN A 135 -21.97 -13.20 4.64
N ARG A 136 -23.09 -12.54 4.36
CA ARG A 136 -24.34 -13.19 3.92
C ARG A 136 -24.20 -13.85 2.54
N ASN A 137 -23.48 -13.21 1.62
CA ASN A 137 -23.44 -13.64 0.22
C ASN A 137 -22.23 -14.52 -0.12
N ARG A 138 -21.14 -14.40 0.65
CA ARG A 138 -19.83 -14.97 0.36
C ARG A 138 -19.17 -15.66 1.56
N GLY A 139 -19.90 -15.85 2.67
CA GLY A 139 -19.37 -16.48 3.88
C GLY A 139 -18.42 -15.58 4.66
N ALA A 140 -17.85 -16.11 5.75
CA ALA A 140 -17.03 -15.35 6.70
C ALA A 140 -15.82 -14.65 6.07
N ASP A 141 -15.24 -15.24 5.03
CA ASP A 141 -14.10 -14.69 4.29
C ASP A 141 -14.44 -14.65 2.79
N PRO A 142 -14.70 -13.45 2.22
CA PRO A 142 -15.07 -13.32 0.82
C PRO A 142 -13.92 -13.67 -0.14
N PHE A 143 -12.67 -13.71 0.32
CA PHE A 143 -11.51 -14.08 -0.50
C PHE A 143 -11.29 -15.60 -0.53
N LYS A 144 -11.95 -16.34 0.37
CA LYS A 144 -11.99 -17.82 0.33
C LYS A 144 -13.27 -18.37 -0.30
N TYR A 145 -14.23 -17.50 -0.63
CA TYR A 145 -15.49 -17.91 -1.23
C TYR A 145 -15.28 -18.61 -2.57
N GLY A 146 -15.86 -19.81 -2.72
CA GLY A 146 -15.76 -20.60 -3.95
C GLY A 146 -14.42 -21.33 -4.14
N LEU A 147 -13.46 -21.21 -3.20
CA LEU A 147 -12.29 -22.08 -3.20
C LEU A 147 -12.74 -23.53 -2.94
N PRO A 148 -12.12 -24.53 -3.60
CA PRO A 148 -12.36 -25.93 -3.27
C PRO A 148 -12.07 -26.15 -1.79
N SER A 149 -13.01 -26.73 -1.03
CA SER A 149 -12.73 -27.06 0.36
C SER A 149 -11.63 -28.13 0.38
N VAL A 150 -10.46 -27.80 0.91
CA VAL A 150 -9.42 -28.80 1.20
C VAL A 150 -9.95 -29.67 2.34
N GLY A 151 -10.51 -30.84 1.99
CA GLY A 151 -10.85 -31.94 2.89
C GLY A 151 -12.03 -31.71 3.85
N ARG A 152 -13.22 -32.16 3.45
CA ARG A 152 -14.02 -32.98 4.38
C ARG A 152 -13.78 -34.44 3.99
N PRO A 153 -13.45 -35.35 4.93
CA PRO A 153 -13.61 -36.77 4.66
C PRO A 153 -15.07 -36.99 4.26
N LYS A 154 -15.31 -37.70 3.15
CA LYS A 154 -16.65 -38.20 2.86
C LYS A 154 -17.04 -39.19 3.96
N PRO A 155 -18.31 -39.21 4.39
CA PRO A 155 -18.82 -40.16 5.38
C PRO A 155 -18.65 -41.61 4.89
#